data_AF-U6STE4-F1
#
_entry.id   AF-U6STE4-F1
#
_cell.length_a   1.000
_cell.length_b   1.000
_cell.length_c   1.000
_cell.angle_alpha   90.00
_cell.angle_beta   90.00
_cell.angle_gamma   90.00
#
_symmetry.space_group_name_H-M   'P 1'
#
loop_
_entity.id
_entity.type
_entity.pdbx_description
1 polymer ?
#
loop_
_entity_poly.entity_id
_entity_poly.type
_entity_poly.pdbx_seq_one_letter_code
_entity_poly.pdbx_strand_id
1 'polypeptide(L)'
;GIPHNVINTNGMRNQLGETNQANLIKVEQATGVRSGKRVDSETIKKYIRDMEGRTGRELPKNQIEYLKTALRNKEYKKMSPVETAKHRVVFDRVKNKVIKDWEVNTGQQWPVYNENVISEKTGRIIRKRGDKYDAHHIIENTFGGEHEWWNMHPAKFPTEHQAGIHGSGSPANILFKGVKQ
;
A
#
# COMPACT_ATOMS: atom_id res chain seq x y z
N GLY A 1 -11.65 -45.83 -24.88
CA GLY A 1 -10.90 -44.93 -23.99
C GLY A 1 -10.85 -43.57 -24.63
N ILE A 2 -11.31 -42.52 -23.95
CA ILE A 2 -11.31 -41.13 -24.43
C ILE A 2 -10.10 -40.42 -23.80
N PRO A 3 -9.27 -39.68 -24.56
CA PRO A 3 -8.15 -38.94 -23.98
C PRO A 3 -8.65 -37.66 -23.30
N HIS A 4 -8.27 -37.49 -22.03
CA HIS A 4 -8.44 -36.24 -21.30
C HIS A 4 -7.39 -35.22 -21.76
N ASN A 5 -7.83 -34.13 -22.39
CA ASN A 5 -7.00 -32.98 -22.67
C ASN A 5 -7.04 -32.04 -21.46
N VAL A 6 -5.89 -31.79 -20.83
CA VAL A 6 -5.77 -30.91 -19.66
C VAL A 6 -5.69 -29.47 -20.16
N ILE A 7 -6.78 -28.72 -20.02
CA ILE A 7 -6.81 -27.28 -20.32
C ILE A 7 -6.00 -26.55 -19.24
N ASN A 8 -4.88 -25.93 -19.63
CA ASN A 8 -4.10 -25.04 -18.79
C ASN A 8 -4.85 -23.72 -18.56
N THR A 9 -5.58 -23.62 -17.45
CA THR A 9 -6.40 -22.45 -17.09
C THR A 9 -5.58 -21.26 -16.58
N ASN A 10 -4.29 -21.42 -16.31
CA ASN A 10 -3.46 -20.36 -15.73
C ASN A 10 -3.01 -19.32 -16.77
N GLY A 11 -2.84 -19.72 -18.04
CA GLY A 11 -2.48 -18.80 -19.12
C GLY A 11 -3.62 -17.88 -19.56
N MET A 12 -4.87 -18.36 -19.54
CA MET A 12 -6.04 -17.59 -19.97
C MET A 12 -6.41 -16.47 -18.97
N ARG A 13 -6.17 -16.67 -17.67
CA ARG A 13 -6.51 -15.68 -16.64
C ARG A 13 -5.65 -14.42 -16.71
N ASN A 14 -4.38 -14.55 -17.10
CA ASN A 14 -3.47 -13.42 -17.27
C ASN A 14 -3.79 -12.62 -18.56
N GLN A 15 -4.09 -13.29 -19.68
CA GLN A 15 -4.47 -12.60 -20.92
C GLN A 15 -5.80 -11.82 -20.79
N LEU A 16 -6.78 -12.36 -20.06
CA LEU A 16 -8.05 -11.67 -19.78
C LEU A 16 -7.87 -10.46 -18.84
N GLY A 17 -6.89 -10.49 -17.93
CA GLY A 17 -6.55 -9.35 -17.08
C GLY A 17 -5.91 -8.20 -17.87
N GLU A 18 -4.99 -8.52 -18.77
CA GLU A 18 -4.28 -7.54 -19.60
C GLU A 18 -5.17 -6.89 -20.67
N THR A 19 -6.02 -7.68 -21.33
CA THR A 19 -6.94 -7.17 -22.37
C THR A 19 -8.04 -6.29 -21.80
N ASN A 20 -8.56 -6.60 -20.60
CA ASN A 20 -9.52 -5.73 -19.92
C ASN A 20 -8.87 -4.41 -19.46
N GLN A 21 -7.62 -4.42 -18.99
CA GLN A 21 -6.89 -3.19 -18.68
C GLN A 21 -6.65 -2.33 -19.92
N ALA A 22 -6.20 -2.93 -21.03
CA ALA A 22 -5.95 -2.20 -22.28
C ALA A 22 -7.22 -1.56 -22.86
N ASN A 23 -8.37 -2.22 -22.72
CA ASN A 23 -9.65 -1.70 -23.19
C ASN A 23 -10.22 -0.61 -22.27
N LEU A 24 -10.05 -0.69 -20.95
CA LEU A 24 -10.38 0.43 -20.04
C LEU A 24 -9.53 1.67 -20.33
N ILE A 25 -8.23 1.50 -20.64
CA ILE A 25 -7.31 2.61 -20.97
C ILE A 25 -7.76 3.37 -22.23
N LYS A 26 -8.33 2.69 -23.23
CA LYS A 26 -8.83 3.34 -24.46
C LYS A 26 -10.10 4.16 -24.24
N VAL A 27 -11.00 3.73 -23.35
CA VAL A 27 -12.27 4.42 -23.11
C VAL A 27 -12.07 5.71 -22.30
N GLU A 28 -11.14 5.73 -21.34
CA GLU A 28 -10.88 6.93 -20.52
C GLU A 28 -10.14 8.07 -21.24
N GLN A 29 -9.42 7.77 -22.33
CA GLN A 29 -8.74 8.80 -23.13
C GLN A 29 -9.71 9.63 -23.99
N ALA A 30 -10.94 9.15 -24.20
CA ALA A 30 -11.93 9.81 -25.05
C ALA A 30 -12.78 10.87 -24.32
N THR A 31 -12.86 10.84 -22.98
CA THR A 31 -13.72 11.75 -22.21
C THR A 31 -12.88 12.81 -21.49
N GLY A 32 -12.50 13.85 -22.22
CA GLY A 32 -11.73 14.98 -21.71
C GLY A 32 -12.51 15.85 -20.71
N VAL A 33 -12.55 15.45 -19.44
CA VAL A 33 -12.73 16.33 -18.28
C VAL A 33 -11.99 15.72 -17.08
N ARG A 34 -10.81 16.25 -16.73
CA ARG A 34 -10.13 15.91 -15.45
C ARG A 34 -9.91 17.19 -14.64
N SER A 35 -10.96 17.64 -13.95
CA SER A 35 -10.93 18.78 -13.01
C SER A 35 -10.71 18.34 -11.55
N GLY A 36 -9.83 17.37 -11.32
CA GLY A 36 -9.34 17.01 -9.99
C GLY A 36 -7.88 17.43 -9.87
N LYS A 37 -7.50 18.04 -8.75
CA LYS A 37 -6.12 18.46 -8.48
C LYS A 37 -5.25 17.20 -8.43
N ARG A 38 -4.65 16.83 -9.57
CA ARG A 38 -3.77 15.65 -9.68
C ARG A 38 -2.64 15.81 -8.66
N VAL A 39 -2.43 14.79 -7.83
CA VAL A 39 -1.29 14.76 -6.91
C VAL A 39 -0.03 14.95 -7.74
N ASP A 40 0.74 16.01 -7.47
CA ASP A 40 1.91 16.32 -8.28
C ASP A 40 3.03 15.30 -8.02
N SER A 41 3.79 15.00 -9.06
CA SER A 41 4.83 13.96 -8.99
C SER A 41 5.93 14.28 -7.99
N GLU A 42 6.18 15.55 -7.68
CA GLU A 42 7.22 15.96 -6.73
C GLU A 42 6.79 15.68 -5.30
N THR A 43 5.53 15.89 -4.97
CA THR A 43 4.99 15.58 -3.63
C THR A 43 5.00 14.07 -3.38
N ILE A 44 4.70 13.24 -4.38
CA ILE A 44 4.81 11.77 -4.26
C ILE A 44 6.27 11.34 -4.03
N LYS A 45 7.21 11.90 -4.79
CA LYS A 45 8.65 11.60 -4.62
C LYS A 45 9.14 12.00 -3.22
N LYS A 46 8.73 13.17 -2.72
CA LYS A 46 9.08 13.63 -1.37
C LYS A 46 8.54 12.68 -0.31
N TYR A 47 7.33 12.19 -0.49
CA TYR A 47 6.72 11.25 0.45
C TYR A 47 7.40 9.88 0.45
N ILE A 48 7.71 9.33 -0.72
CA ILE A 48 8.48 8.09 -0.83
C ILE A 48 9.83 8.25 -0.12
N ARG A 49 10.58 9.31 -0.44
CA ARG A 49 11.90 9.57 0.18
C ARG A 49 11.84 9.74 1.70
N ASP A 50 10.81 10.41 2.21
CA ASP A 50 10.60 10.56 3.66
C ASP A 50 10.31 9.21 4.31
N MET A 51 9.46 8.37 3.69
CA MET A 51 9.17 7.02 4.17
C MET A 51 10.42 6.15 4.17
N GLU A 52 11.20 6.16 3.09
CA GLU A 52 12.48 5.45 2.98
C GLU A 52 13.46 5.93 4.06
N GLY A 53 13.61 7.24 4.24
CA GLY A 53 14.48 7.83 5.26
C GLY A 53 14.08 7.49 6.70
N ARG A 54 12.78 7.41 6.99
CA ARG A 54 12.27 7.05 8.33
C ARG A 54 12.41 5.56 8.65
N THR A 55 12.32 4.71 7.63
CA THR A 55 12.31 3.25 7.82
C THR A 55 13.65 2.60 7.51
N GLY A 56 14.55 3.29 6.80
CA GLY A 56 15.78 2.72 6.26
C GLY A 56 15.51 1.65 5.21
N ARG A 57 14.35 1.66 4.54
CA ARG A 57 13.96 0.66 3.53
C ARG A 57 13.50 1.36 2.26
N GLU A 58 14.19 1.04 1.17
CA GLU A 58 13.89 1.58 -0.16
C GLU A 58 12.68 0.88 -0.79
N LEU A 59 11.89 1.65 -1.56
CA LEU A 59 10.84 1.12 -2.40
C LEU A 59 11.44 0.72 -3.76
N PRO A 60 11.39 -0.55 -4.16
CA PRO A 60 11.90 -0.98 -5.45
C PRO A 60 11.19 -0.28 -6.62
N LYS A 61 11.89 -0.17 -7.77
CA LYS A 61 11.37 0.55 -8.95
C LYS A 61 10.00 0.05 -9.41
N ASN A 62 9.77 -1.27 -9.41
CA ASN A 62 8.47 -1.85 -9.78
C ASN A 62 7.35 -1.40 -8.82
N GLN A 63 7.61 -1.36 -7.52
CA GLN A 63 6.66 -0.85 -6.52
C GLN A 63 6.29 0.62 -6.82
N ILE A 64 7.30 1.46 -7.09
CA ILE A 64 7.11 2.88 -7.41
C ILE A 64 6.26 3.06 -8.68
N GLU A 65 6.47 2.24 -9.73
CA GLU A 65 5.70 2.37 -10.97
C GLU A 65 4.22 1.97 -10.82
N TYR A 66 3.91 0.96 -9.99
CA TYR A 66 2.53 0.63 -9.63
C TYR A 66 1.88 1.78 -8.86
N LEU A 67 2.58 2.34 -7.86
CA LEU A 67 2.09 3.46 -7.06
C LEU A 67 1.80 4.69 -7.93
N LYS A 68 2.72 5.06 -8.84
CA LYS A 68 2.51 6.15 -9.79
C LYS A 68 1.31 5.89 -10.70
N THR A 69 1.15 4.66 -11.18
CA THR A 69 0.03 4.29 -12.05
C THR A 69 -1.30 4.42 -11.33
N ALA A 70 -1.39 3.93 -10.09
CA ALA A 70 -2.56 4.06 -9.25
C ALA A 70 -2.94 5.54 -9.03
N LEU A 71 -1.97 6.38 -8.66
CA LEU A 71 -2.17 7.82 -8.42
C LEU A 71 -2.52 8.62 -9.70
N ARG A 72 -2.15 8.14 -10.90
CA ARG A 72 -2.54 8.76 -12.18
C ARG A 72 -3.96 8.41 -12.61
N ASN A 73 -4.40 7.19 -12.26
CA ASN A 73 -5.65 6.61 -12.77
C ASN A 73 -6.81 6.78 -11.80
N LYS A 74 -6.54 6.89 -10.50
CA LYS A 74 -7.57 7.03 -9.46
C LYS A 74 -7.35 8.29 -8.64
N GLU A 75 -8.43 9.06 -8.48
CA GLU A 75 -8.48 10.11 -7.47
C GLU A 75 -8.82 9.47 -6.12
N TYR A 76 -7.96 9.64 -5.13
CA TYR A 76 -8.16 9.13 -3.77
C TYR A 76 -8.80 10.20 -2.90
N LYS A 77 -10.03 9.94 -2.42
CA LYS A 77 -10.78 10.83 -1.52
C LYS A 77 -10.92 10.18 -0.17
N LYS A 78 -10.87 10.99 0.88
CA LYS A 78 -11.06 10.52 2.26
C LYS A 78 -12.46 9.91 2.38
N MET A 79 -12.52 8.66 2.80
CA MET A 79 -13.76 7.92 3.05
C MET A 79 -14.37 8.32 4.39
N SER A 80 -15.66 8.00 4.58
CA SER A 80 -16.28 8.13 5.90
C SER A 80 -15.63 7.18 6.93
N PRO A 81 -15.78 7.42 8.24
CA PRO A 81 -15.29 6.50 9.27
C PRO A 81 -15.84 5.07 9.12
N VAL A 82 -17.11 4.94 8.73
CA VAL A 82 -17.79 3.65 8.54
C VAL A 82 -17.18 2.88 7.36
N GLU A 83 -16.94 3.56 6.23
CA GLU A 83 -16.30 2.95 5.06
C GLU A 83 -14.84 2.59 5.34
N THR A 84 -14.11 3.46 6.04
CA THR A 84 -12.73 3.20 6.49
C THR A 84 -12.64 1.95 7.35
N ALA A 85 -13.59 1.75 8.27
CA ALA A 85 -13.66 0.56 9.11
C ALA A 85 -13.96 -0.70 8.29
N LYS A 86 -14.93 -0.64 7.37
CA LYS A 86 -15.24 -1.76 6.46
C LYS A 86 -14.04 -2.14 5.61
N HIS A 87 -13.35 -1.14 5.05
CA HIS A 87 -12.15 -1.33 4.24
C HIS A 87 -11.03 -1.99 5.06
N ARG A 88 -10.78 -1.51 6.28
CA ARG A 88 -9.80 -2.10 7.20
C ARG A 88 -10.09 -3.57 7.53
N VAL A 89 -11.35 -3.95 7.72
CA VAL A 89 -11.72 -5.36 7.97
C VAL A 89 -11.36 -6.25 6.77
N VAL A 90 -11.44 -5.74 5.54
CA VAL A 90 -10.97 -6.47 4.36
C VAL A 90 -9.45 -6.64 4.42
N PHE A 91 -8.70 -5.58 4.76
CA PHE A 91 -7.26 -5.67 4.92
C PHE A 91 -6.83 -6.75 5.91
N ASP A 92 -7.46 -6.81 7.08
CA ASP A 92 -7.10 -7.77 8.13
C ASP A 92 -7.19 -9.23 7.65
N ARG A 93 -8.12 -9.53 6.71
CA ARG A 93 -8.27 -10.85 6.10
C ARG A 93 -7.18 -11.19 5.09
N VAL A 94 -6.66 -10.19 4.37
CA VAL A 94 -5.68 -10.40 3.29
C VAL A 94 -4.25 -10.06 3.69
N LYS A 95 -4.02 -9.39 4.82
CA LYS A 95 -2.73 -8.86 5.26
C LYS A 95 -1.58 -9.86 5.13
N ASN A 96 -1.77 -11.10 5.59
CA ASN A 96 -0.71 -12.12 5.52
C ASN A 96 -0.37 -12.53 4.08
N LYS A 97 -1.34 -12.50 3.17
CA LYS A 97 -1.11 -12.71 1.74
C LYS A 97 -0.33 -11.53 1.16
N VAL A 98 -0.77 -10.30 1.44
CA VAL A 98 -0.14 -9.09 0.92
C VAL A 98 1.33 -8.98 1.38
N ILE A 99 1.63 -9.34 2.63
CA ILE A 99 3.01 -9.40 3.13
C ILE A 99 3.85 -10.39 2.30
N LYS A 100 3.35 -11.59 2.04
CA LYS A 100 4.06 -12.58 1.20
C LYS A 100 4.25 -12.09 -0.22
N ASP A 101 3.21 -11.49 -0.80
CA ASP A 101 3.29 -10.91 -2.14
C ASP A 101 4.34 -9.79 -2.16
N TRP A 102 4.42 -8.97 -1.12
CA TRP A 102 5.45 -7.93 -0.98
C TRP A 102 6.85 -8.53 -0.96
N GLU A 103 7.08 -9.56 -0.15
CA GLU A 103 8.38 -10.25 -0.09
C GLU A 103 8.79 -10.80 -1.46
N VAL A 104 7.86 -11.45 -2.18
CA VAL A 104 8.10 -12.01 -3.51
C VAL A 104 8.38 -10.92 -4.55
N ASN A 105 7.58 -9.85 -4.59
CA ASN A 105 7.68 -8.83 -5.63
C ASN A 105 8.82 -7.83 -5.41
N THR A 106 9.26 -7.65 -4.16
CA THR A 106 10.38 -6.76 -3.82
C THR A 106 11.71 -7.50 -3.72
N GLY A 107 11.68 -8.82 -3.52
CA GLY A 107 12.86 -9.62 -3.18
C GLY A 107 13.39 -9.37 -1.77
N GLN A 108 12.69 -8.58 -0.95
CA GLN A 108 13.06 -8.26 0.42
C GLN A 108 12.36 -9.21 1.41
N GLN A 109 12.95 -9.43 2.58
CA GLN A 109 12.29 -10.14 3.68
C GLN A 109 11.48 -9.16 4.52
N TRP A 110 10.27 -9.53 4.94
CA TRP A 110 9.49 -8.68 5.82
C TRP A 110 10.15 -8.62 7.21
N PRO A 111 10.53 -7.43 7.70
CA PRO A 111 11.29 -7.32 8.94
C PRO A 111 10.46 -7.75 10.16
N VAL A 112 11.15 -8.35 11.12
CA VAL A 112 10.60 -8.79 12.39
C VAL A 112 11.34 -8.12 13.55
N TYR A 113 10.69 -8.08 14.71
CA TYR A 113 11.31 -7.61 15.93
C TYR A 113 12.35 -8.62 16.44
N ASN A 114 13.60 -8.18 16.58
CA ASN A 114 14.68 -9.02 17.14
C ASN A 114 14.61 -9.13 18.67
N GLU A 115 13.87 -8.24 19.32
CA GLU A 115 13.68 -8.15 20.77
C GLU A 115 12.24 -7.74 21.10
N ASN A 116 11.83 -7.94 22.36
CA ASN A 116 10.54 -7.42 22.81
C ASN A 116 10.58 -5.89 22.85
N VAL A 117 9.56 -5.24 22.31
CA VAL A 117 9.37 -3.79 22.47
C VAL A 117 8.56 -3.56 23.73
N ILE A 118 9.10 -2.77 24.65
CA ILE A 118 8.49 -2.45 25.94
C ILE A 118 7.97 -1.01 25.89
N SER A 119 6.74 -0.81 26.37
CA SER A 119 6.16 0.52 26.54
C SER A 119 6.87 1.24 27.69
N GLU A 120 7.56 2.35 27.41
CA GLU A 120 8.19 3.18 28.44
C GLU A 120 7.18 3.68 29.50
N LYS A 121 5.93 3.90 29.10
CA LYS A 121 4.88 4.40 29.99
C LYS A 121 4.33 3.35 30.96
N THR A 122 4.27 2.08 30.53
CA THR A 122 3.55 1.03 31.27
C THR A 122 4.42 -0.15 31.67
N GLY A 123 5.66 -0.25 31.17
CA GLY A 123 6.54 -1.39 31.34
C GLY A 123 6.07 -2.68 30.63
N ARG A 124 4.96 -2.64 29.90
CA ARG A 124 4.38 -3.83 29.23
C ARG A 124 5.01 -4.08 27.87
N ILE A 125 5.13 -5.36 27.50
CA ILE A 125 5.49 -5.77 26.15
C ILE A 125 4.37 -5.38 25.19
N ILE A 126 4.69 -4.55 24.20
CA ILE A 126 3.76 -4.06 23.17
C ILE A 126 3.98 -4.71 21.80
N ARG A 127 5.17 -5.30 21.57
CA ARG A 127 5.49 -6.20 20.46
C ARG A 127 6.45 -7.25 20.96
N LYS A 128 6.26 -8.51 20.57
CA LYS A 128 7.13 -9.62 20.97
C LYS A 128 8.25 -9.79 19.95
N ARG A 129 9.38 -10.33 20.40
CA ARG A 129 10.41 -10.87 19.49
C ARG A 129 9.76 -11.85 18.52
N GLY A 130 10.07 -11.72 17.23
CA GLY A 130 9.51 -12.52 16.14
C GLY A 130 8.22 -11.96 15.55
N ASP A 131 7.57 -10.98 16.18
CA ASP A 131 6.44 -10.29 15.55
C ASP A 131 6.92 -9.57 14.29
N LYS A 132 6.07 -9.53 13.26
CA LYS A 132 6.32 -8.73 12.06
C LYS A 132 6.17 -7.24 12.38
N TYR A 133 6.94 -6.40 11.69
CA TYR A 133 6.68 -4.97 11.67
C TYR A 133 5.29 -4.69 11.11
N ASP A 134 4.71 -3.56 11.50
CA ASP A 134 3.37 -3.19 11.07
C ASP A 134 3.36 -2.99 9.54
N ALA A 135 2.29 -3.48 8.90
CA ALA A 135 2.03 -3.22 7.49
C ALA A 135 1.38 -1.84 7.34
N HIS A 136 2.12 -0.91 6.78
CA HIS A 136 1.69 0.47 6.55
C HIS A 136 1.24 0.64 5.09
N HIS A 137 0.07 1.25 4.87
CA HIS A 137 -0.36 1.60 3.52
C HIS A 137 0.31 2.90 3.05
N ILE A 138 0.96 2.87 1.89
CA ILE A 138 1.56 4.07 1.28
C ILE A 138 0.45 5.05 0.86
N ILE A 139 -0.58 4.57 0.18
CA ILE A 139 -1.85 5.28 0.02
C ILE A 139 -2.75 4.85 1.17
N GLU A 140 -3.02 5.77 2.10
CA GLU A 140 -3.64 5.44 3.38
C GLU A 140 -5.00 4.72 3.26
N ASN A 141 -5.27 3.83 4.22
CA ASN A 141 -6.54 3.10 4.33
C ASN A 141 -7.77 4.05 4.37
N THR A 142 -7.64 5.22 5.00
CA THR A 142 -8.67 6.27 5.09
C THR A 142 -9.04 6.88 3.73
N PHE A 143 -8.18 6.71 2.72
CA PHE A 143 -8.40 7.18 1.36
C PHE A 143 -8.79 6.05 0.39
N GLY A 144 -9.00 4.83 0.91
CA GLY A 144 -9.34 3.66 0.09
C GLY A 144 -8.16 3.16 -0.74
N GLY A 145 -6.94 3.29 -0.21
CA GLY A 145 -5.74 2.75 -0.83
C GLY A 145 -5.73 1.22 -0.85
N GLU A 146 -5.35 0.66 -1.98
CA GLU A 146 -5.50 -0.74 -2.30
C GLU A 146 -4.77 -1.66 -1.29
N HIS A 147 -5.31 -2.85 -1.07
CA HIS A 147 -4.70 -3.89 -0.24
C HIS A 147 -3.76 -4.76 -1.05
N GLU A 148 -2.83 -4.10 -1.74
CA GLU A 148 -1.91 -4.72 -2.69
C GLU A 148 -0.48 -4.52 -2.22
N TRP A 149 0.39 -5.45 -2.61
CA TRP A 149 1.79 -5.45 -2.18
C TRP A 149 2.49 -4.14 -2.52
N TRP A 150 2.21 -3.56 -3.68
CA TRP A 150 2.83 -2.32 -4.12
C TRP A 150 2.40 -1.11 -3.28
N ASN A 151 1.28 -1.22 -2.55
CA ASN A 151 0.79 -0.19 -1.65
C ASN A 151 1.18 -0.44 -0.19
N MET A 152 2.01 -1.44 0.11
CA MET A 152 2.46 -1.74 1.47
C MET A 152 3.91 -1.34 1.72
N HIS A 153 4.20 -0.95 2.95
CA HIS A 153 5.54 -0.72 3.45
C HIS A 153 5.69 -1.21 4.91
N PRO A 154 6.74 -1.97 5.26
CA PRO A 154 6.95 -2.40 6.64
C PRO A 154 7.53 -1.27 7.52
N ALA A 155 6.81 -0.94 8.59
CA ALA A 155 7.22 0.11 9.54
C ALA A 155 7.20 -0.38 11.00
N LYS A 156 8.30 -0.18 11.72
CA LYS A 156 8.45 -0.49 13.14
C LYS A 156 7.52 0.37 13.98
N PHE A 157 6.67 -0.28 14.79
CA PHE A 157 5.97 0.35 15.90
C PHE A 157 6.90 0.65 17.09
N PRO A 158 6.76 1.81 17.76
CA PRO A 158 5.95 2.96 17.37
C PRO A 158 6.71 3.97 16.49
N THR A 159 8.05 3.89 16.44
CA THR A 159 8.95 4.97 16.03
C THR A 159 8.92 5.28 14.53
N GLU A 160 8.83 4.27 13.68
CA GLU A 160 8.80 4.46 12.23
C GLU A 160 7.37 4.67 11.73
N HIS A 161 6.41 3.95 12.30
CA HIS A 161 5.01 3.97 11.85
C HIS A 161 4.25 5.20 12.37
N GLN A 162 3.95 5.24 13.67
CA GLN A 162 3.06 6.25 14.26
C GLN A 162 3.80 7.57 14.51
N ALA A 163 4.98 7.52 15.14
CA ALA A 163 5.78 8.71 15.39
C ALA A 163 6.57 9.17 14.15
N GLY A 164 6.79 8.25 13.19
CA GLY A 164 7.53 8.51 11.97
C GLY A 164 6.60 8.98 10.86
N ILE A 165 6.09 8.06 10.04
CA ILE A 165 5.36 8.35 8.81
C ILE A 165 4.13 9.23 9.06
N HIS A 166 3.40 8.99 10.17
CA HIS A 166 2.25 9.80 10.57
C HIS A 166 2.59 11.00 11.48
N GLY A 167 3.87 11.24 11.78
CA GLY A 167 4.30 12.35 12.64
C GLY A 167 4.00 13.72 12.04
N SER A 168 3.78 14.72 12.90
CA SER A 168 3.49 16.11 12.52
C SER A 168 4.51 16.65 11.51
N GLY A 169 4.03 17.23 10.41
CA GLY A 169 4.88 17.81 9.36
C GLY A 169 5.41 16.80 8.33
N SER A 170 5.08 15.51 8.43
CA SER A 170 5.44 14.54 7.40
C SER A 170 4.79 14.86 6.04
N PRO A 171 5.41 14.52 4.90
CA PRO A 171 4.78 14.64 3.58
C PRO A 171 3.46 13.87 3.46
N ALA A 172 3.27 12.79 4.23
CA ALA A 172 2.00 12.07 4.32
C ALA A 172 0.86 13.01 4.75
N ASN A 173 1.12 13.87 5.74
CA ASN A 173 0.18 14.89 6.19
C ASN A 173 -0.12 15.97 5.14
N ILE A 174 0.71 16.13 4.10
CA ILE A 174 0.45 17.08 3.00
C ILE A 174 -0.36 16.38 1.91
N LEU A 175 -0.02 15.14 1.58
CA LEU A 175 -0.68 14.34 0.54
C LEU A 175 -2.08 13.87 0.93
N PHE A 176 -2.23 13.42 2.18
CA PHE A 176 -3.45 12.80 2.70
C PHE A 176 -4.17 13.71 3.70
N LYS A 177 -4.00 15.03 3.54
CA LYS A 177 -4.74 16.04 4.29
C LYS A 177 -6.19 16.12 3.81
N GLY A 178 -7.05 15.26 4.35
CA GLY A 178 -8.48 15.50 4.36
C GLY A 178 -8.85 16.18 5.67
N VAL A 179 -9.28 17.45 5.57
CA VAL A 179 -9.93 18.39 6.52
C VAL A 179 -9.84 18.01 8.01
N LYS A 180 -9.40 19.00 8.83
CA LYS A 180 -9.25 18.94 10.29
C LYS A 180 -10.23 17.99 10.98
N GLN A 181 -9.69 17.17 11.89
CA GLN A 181 -10.45 16.37 12.87
C GLN A 181 -11.49 17.22 13.59
#